data_AF-A0A7G2LWV6-F1
#
_entry.id   AF-A0A7G2LWV6-F1
#
_cell.length_a   1.000
_cell.length_b   1.000
_cell.length_c   1.000
_cell.angle_alpha   90.00
_cell.angle_beta   90.00
_cell.angle_gamma   90.00
#
_symmetry.space_group_name_H-M   'P 1'
#
loop_
_entity.id
_entity.type
_entity.pdbx_description
1 polymer ?
#
loop_
_entity_poly.entity_id
_entity_poly.type
_entity_poly.pdbx_seq_one_letter_code
_entity_poly.pdbx_strand_id
1 'polypeptide(L)'
;MTYTRLTPLAERLPANVPFVGPEAQERTLGRPFKARLGANENVFGPSPHAIAAMAETEMWKYGDSESVELRAALAELHGIAPGNIIVGEGIDGLLGYLVRLLVGEGDAV
;
A
#
# COMPACT_ATOMS: atom_id res chain seq x y z
N MET A 1 -22.33 4.40 -28.85
CA MET A 1 -21.84 3.96 -27.53
C MET A 1 -20.36 3.66 -27.65
N THR A 2 -19.51 4.48 -27.05
CA THR A 2 -18.08 4.20 -26.91
C THR A 2 -17.92 3.21 -25.75
N TYR A 3 -17.71 1.94 -26.06
CA TYR A 3 -17.28 0.96 -25.05
C TYR A 3 -15.81 1.20 -24.70
N THR A 4 -15.46 1.04 -23.43
CA THR A 4 -14.08 1.09 -22.97
C THR A 4 -13.31 -0.08 -23.58
N ARG A 5 -12.20 0.18 -24.28
CA ARG A 5 -11.34 -0.87 -24.82
C ARG A 5 -10.39 -1.37 -23.73
N LEU A 6 -10.74 -2.49 -23.10
CA LEU A 6 -9.91 -3.17 -22.11
C LEU A 6 -9.13 -4.32 -22.75
N THR A 7 -8.10 -4.82 -22.08
CA THR A 7 -7.45 -6.07 -22.50
C THR A 7 -8.36 -7.26 -22.18
N PRO A 8 -8.27 -8.39 -22.91
CA PRO A 8 -9.09 -9.56 -22.61
C PRO A 8 -8.94 -10.09 -21.17
N LEU A 9 -7.75 -9.94 -20.56
CA LEU A 9 -7.55 -10.26 -19.15
C LEU A 9 -8.37 -9.33 -18.25
N ALA A 10 -8.25 -8.01 -18.44
CA ALA A 10 -8.95 -7.02 -17.64
C ALA A 10 -10.48 -7.13 -17.76
N GLU A 11 -11.01 -7.52 -18.93
CA GLU A 11 -12.44 -7.76 -19.14
C GLU A 11 -12.99 -8.96 -18.34
N ARG A 12 -12.14 -9.96 -18.06
CA ARG A 12 -12.54 -11.19 -17.36
C ARG A 12 -12.37 -11.12 -15.85
N LEU A 13 -11.58 -10.17 -15.35
CA LEU A 13 -11.37 -10.02 -13.91
C LEU A 13 -12.66 -9.49 -13.25
N PRO A 14 -13.09 -10.08 -12.11
CA PRO A 14 -14.21 -9.53 -11.36
C PRO A 14 -13.82 -8.15 -10.79
N ALA A 15 -14.83 -7.32 -10.51
CA ALA A 15 -14.61 -6.12 -9.72
C ALA A 15 -13.99 -6.53 -8.38
N ASN A 16 -12.80 -6.02 -8.07
CA ASN A 16 -12.10 -6.33 -6.84
C ASN A 16 -12.48 -5.33 -5.74
N VAL A 17 -13.15 -5.82 -4.71
CA VAL A 17 -13.17 -5.17 -3.39
C VAL A 17 -12.46 -6.14 -2.46
N PRO A 18 -11.18 -5.90 -2.10
CA PRO A 18 -10.39 -6.86 -1.33
C PRO A 18 -11.08 -7.22 0.00
N PHE A 19 -11.81 -6.25 0.57
CA PHE A 19 -12.80 -6.45 1.63
C PHE A 19 -13.68 -5.18 1.74
N VAL A 20 -14.84 -5.28 2.40
CA VAL A 20 -15.70 -4.12 2.65
C VAL A 20 -15.09 -3.27 3.76
N GLY A 21 -14.56 -2.10 3.41
CA GLY A 21 -13.92 -1.18 4.36
C GLY A 21 -14.83 -0.72 5.50
N PRO A 22 -14.26 -0.37 6.67
CA PRO A 22 -15.04 -0.01 7.86
C PRO A 22 -15.97 1.18 7.62
N GLU A 23 -15.55 2.20 6.87
CA GLU A 23 -16.38 3.37 6.58
C GLU A 23 -17.62 3.01 5.73
N ALA A 24 -17.49 2.01 4.84
CA ALA A 24 -18.63 1.51 4.08
C ALA A 24 -19.62 0.78 5.00
N GLN A 25 -19.10 -0.01 5.95
CA GLN A 25 -19.94 -0.68 6.96
C GLN A 25 -20.65 0.34 7.87
N GLU A 26 -19.95 1.40 8.32
CA GLU A 26 -20.56 2.47 9.12
C GLU A 26 -21.69 3.18 8.39
N ARG A 27 -21.52 3.45 7.08
CA ARG A 27 -22.60 4.00 6.23
C ARG A 27 -23.80 3.06 6.16
N THR A 28 -23.57 1.76 5.96
CA THR A 28 -24.64 0.75 5.94
C THR A 28 -25.34 0.62 7.30
N LEU A 29 -24.58 0.71 8.39
CA LEU A 29 -25.10 0.63 9.76
C LEU A 29 -25.79 1.92 10.23
N GLY A 30 -25.59 3.04 9.53
CA GLY A 30 -26.09 4.36 9.92
C GLY A 30 -25.47 4.91 11.21
N ARG A 31 -24.32 4.37 11.63
CA ARG A 31 -23.61 4.78 12.87
C ARG A 31 -22.13 4.41 12.81
N PRO A 32 -21.26 5.15 13.51
CA PRO A 32 -19.86 4.80 13.63
C PRO A 32 -19.66 3.53 14.47
N PHE A 33 -18.53 2.87 14.28
CA PHE A 33 -18.07 1.81 15.17
C PHE A 33 -17.76 2.38 16.55
N LYS A 34 -18.22 1.69 17.60
CA LYS A 34 -17.78 1.96 18.97
C LYS A 34 -16.35 1.50 19.22
N ALA A 35 -15.92 0.45 18.52
CA ALA A 35 -14.57 -0.09 18.54
C ALA A 35 -14.23 -0.61 17.13
N ARG A 36 -13.18 -0.05 16.53
CA ARG A 36 -12.69 -0.39 15.18
C ARG A 36 -11.52 -1.34 15.30
N LEU A 37 -11.81 -2.64 15.26
CA LEU A 37 -10.85 -3.72 15.53
C LEU A 37 -10.72 -4.73 14.38
N GLY A 38 -11.22 -4.37 13.18
CA GLY A 38 -11.38 -5.33 12.07
C GLY A 38 -10.30 -5.28 10.98
N ALA A 39 -9.43 -4.26 10.97
CA ALA A 39 -8.49 -4.01 9.87
C ALA A 39 -7.00 -4.07 10.29
N ASN A 40 -6.69 -4.56 11.49
CA ASN A 40 -5.33 -4.64 12.04
C ASN A 40 -4.59 -3.30 12.13
N GLU A 41 -5.32 -2.18 12.17
CA GLU A 41 -4.73 -0.84 12.35
C GLU A 41 -4.17 -0.69 13.76
N ASN A 42 -3.08 0.08 13.90
CA ASN A 42 -2.53 0.41 15.20
C ASN A 42 -3.43 1.42 15.93
N VAL A 43 -4.15 0.95 16.96
CA VAL A 43 -5.08 1.77 17.77
C VAL A 43 -4.40 2.91 18.53
N PHE A 44 -3.08 2.86 18.72
CA PHE A 44 -2.31 3.92 19.38
C PHE A 44 -1.95 5.07 18.42
N GLY A 45 -2.14 4.88 17.11
CA GLY A 45 -1.71 5.83 16.09
C GLY A 45 -0.20 5.76 15.80
N PRO A 46 0.31 6.65 14.93
CA PRO A 46 1.73 6.70 14.58
C PRO A 46 2.57 7.26 15.74
N SER A 47 3.89 7.04 15.66
CA SER A 47 4.85 7.64 16.59
C SER A 47 4.71 9.18 16.64
N PRO A 48 4.74 9.83 17.82
CA PRO A 48 4.75 11.29 17.91
C PRO A 48 5.89 11.94 17.11
N HIS A 49 7.05 11.27 17.01
CA HIS A 49 8.17 11.74 16.18
C HIS A 49 7.84 11.74 14.68
N ALA A 50 7.10 10.74 14.21
CA ALA A 50 6.67 10.68 12.82
C ALA A 50 5.65 11.78 12.50
N ILE A 51 4.72 12.06 13.43
CA ILE A 51 3.76 13.17 13.29
C ILE A 51 4.50 14.52 13.18
N ALA A 52 5.47 14.77 14.06
CA ALA A 52 6.26 16.00 14.03
C ALA A 52 7.05 16.15 12.71
N ALA A 53 7.75 15.10 12.28
CA ALA A 53 8.49 15.11 11.02
C ALA A 53 7.59 15.38 9.80
N MET A 54 6.41 14.75 9.75
CA MET A 54 5.42 14.99 8.69
C MET A 54 4.93 16.43 8.67
N ALA A 55 4.71 17.05 9.85
CA ALA A 55 4.23 18.42 9.95
C ALA A 55 5.26 19.46 9.48
N GLU A 56 6.56 19.15 9.60
CA GLU A 56 7.67 20.02 9.20
C GLU A 56 8.08 19.83 7.73
N THR A 57 7.63 18.76 7.08
CA THR A 57 8.06 18.39 5.72
C THR A 57 7.44 19.32 4.66
N GLU A 58 8.26 19.85 3.75
CA GLU A 58 7.76 20.56 2.56
C GLU A 58 7.10 19.61 1.55
N MET A 59 5.81 19.79 1.26
CA MET A 59 5.02 18.86 0.42
C MET A 59 4.84 19.31 -1.05
N TRP A 60 5.65 20.25 -1.54
CA TRP A 60 5.55 20.74 -2.92
C TRP A 60 6.50 20.04 -3.91
N LYS A 61 7.51 19.33 -3.39
CA LYS A 61 8.53 18.63 -4.16
C LYS A 61 8.08 17.18 -4.42
N TYR A 62 8.50 16.62 -5.54
CA TYR A 62 8.50 15.18 -5.69
C TYR A 62 9.40 14.56 -4.62
N GLY A 63 9.00 13.39 -4.09
CA GLY A 63 9.85 12.61 -3.21
C GLY A 63 11.13 12.15 -3.93
N ASP A 64 12.18 11.86 -3.16
CA ASP A 64 13.38 11.24 -3.70
C ASP A 64 13.04 9.87 -4.31
N SER A 65 13.21 9.77 -5.63
CA SER A 65 12.90 8.57 -6.41
C SER A 65 13.74 7.36 -6.01
N GLU A 66 14.92 7.57 -5.42
CA GLU A 66 15.79 6.48 -4.99
C GLU A 66 15.59 6.09 -3.51
N SER A 67 14.86 6.91 -2.76
CA SER A 67 14.61 6.74 -1.31
C SER A 67 15.91 6.49 -0.54
N VAL A 68 16.98 7.22 -0.88
CA VAL A 68 18.36 6.93 -0.44
C VAL A 68 18.46 6.90 1.08
N GLU A 69 17.94 7.93 1.75
CA GLU A 69 18.01 8.05 3.21
C GLU A 69 17.19 6.96 3.92
N LEU A 70 15.98 6.67 3.41
CA LEU A 70 15.13 5.61 3.97
C LEU A 70 15.79 4.23 3.83
N ARG A 71 16.36 3.92 2.67
CA ARG A 71 17.05 2.65 2.43
C ARG A 71 18.30 2.53 3.31
N ALA A 72 19.04 3.61 3.51
CA ALA A 72 20.20 3.62 4.40
C ALA A 72 19.80 3.37 5.86
N ALA A 73 18.77 4.04 6.37
CA ALA A 73 18.29 3.86 7.73
C ALA A 73 17.76 2.44 7.98
N LEU A 74 17.02 1.87 7.03
CA LEU A 74 16.55 0.49 7.11
C LEU A 74 17.69 -0.53 7.01
N ALA A 75 18.69 -0.27 6.17
CA ALA A 75 19.88 -1.12 6.03
C ALA A 75 20.67 -1.20 7.34
N GLU A 76 20.87 -0.06 8.00
CA GLU A 76 21.51 0.03 9.31
C GLU A 76 20.69 -0.71 10.37
N LEU A 77 19.38 -0.45 10.43
CA LEU A 77 18.47 -1.11 11.38
C LEU A 77 18.50 -2.64 11.29
N HIS A 78 18.59 -3.18 10.06
CA HIS A 78 18.54 -4.62 9.81
C HIS A 78 19.93 -5.27 9.67
N GLY A 79 21.03 -4.49 9.65
CA GLY A 79 22.38 -5.02 9.47
C GLY A 79 22.63 -5.64 8.09
N ILE A 80 22.02 -5.09 7.04
CA ILE A 80 22.12 -5.60 5.65
C ILE A 80 22.61 -4.52 4.69
N ALA A 81 22.99 -4.90 3.47
CA ALA A 81 23.35 -3.92 2.44
C ALA A 81 22.10 -3.17 1.92
N PRO A 82 22.19 -1.85 1.62
CA PRO A 82 21.07 -1.10 1.03
C PRO A 82 20.56 -1.67 -0.30
N GLY A 83 21.42 -2.38 -1.04
CA GLY A 83 21.06 -3.09 -2.26
C GLY A 83 20.03 -4.21 -2.07
N ASN A 84 19.84 -4.68 -0.82
CA ASN A 84 18.85 -5.70 -0.47
C ASN A 84 17.48 -5.11 -0.10
N ILE A 85 17.30 -3.78 -0.19
CA ILE A 85 16.08 -3.08 0.20
C ILE A 85 15.45 -2.41 -1.01
N ILE A 86 14.16 -2.68 -1.20
CA ILE A 86 13.27 -1.97 -2.11
C ILE A 86 12.20 -1.22 -1.30
N VAL A 87 11.89 -0.01 -1.72
CA VAL A 87 10.79 0.80 -1.16
C VAL A 87 9.63 0.75 -2.14
N GLY A 88 8.42 0.49 -1.63
CA GLY A 88 7.18 0.48 -2.42
C GLY A 88 6.02 1.04 -1.60
N GLU A 89 4.86 1.11 -2.25
CA GLU A 89 3.61 1.68 -1.75
C GLU A 89 2.84 0.74 -0.81
N GLY A 90 3.56 0.11 0.12
CA GLY A 90 3.05 -0.92 1.01
C GLY A 90 3.27 -2.34 0.47
N ILE A 91 3.02 -3.33 1.33
CA ILE A 91 3.29 -4.74 1.02
C ILE A 91 2.44 -5.21 -0.17
N ASP A 92 1.17 -4.80 -0.26
CA ASP A 92 0.30 -5.16 -1.39
C ASP A 92 0.85 -4.69 -2.75
N GLY A 93 1.44 -3.49 -2.79
CA GLY A 93 2.10 -2.97 -3.99
C GLY A 93 3.30 -3.83 -4.40
N LEU A 94 4.15 -4.17 -3.43
CA LEU A 94 5.31 -5.05 -3.64
C LEU A 94 4.90 -6.47 -4.07
N LEU A 95 3.82 -7.02 -3.50
CA LEU A 95 3.26 -8.31 -3.94
C LEU A 95 2.78 -8.22 -5.39
N GLY A 96 2.16 -7.11 -5.79
CA GLY A 96 1.81 -6.82 -7.17
C GLY A 96 3.03 -6.83 -8.10
N TYR A 97 4.15 -6.24 -7.69
CA TYR A 97 5.40 -6.29 -8.46
C TYR A 97 5.94 -7.72 -8.60
N LEU A 98 5.93 -8.51 -7.52
CA LEU A 98 6.39 -9.90 -7.58
C LEU A 98 5.58 -10.73 -8.59
N VAL A 99 4.24 -10.63 -8.55
CA VAL A 99 3.39 -11.32 -9.53
C VAL A 99 3.69 -10.82 -10.95
N ARG A 100 3.78 -9.50 -11.16
CA ARG A 100 4.06 -8.93 -12.48
C ARG A 100 5.41 -9.36 -13.06
N LEU A 101 6.42 -9.56 -12.21
CA LEU A 101 7.78 -9.90 -12.62
C LEU A 101 7.98 -11.41 -12.82
N LEU A 102 7.25 -12.24 -12.07
CA LEU A 102 7.54 -13.67 -11.95
C LEU A 102 6.46 -14.59 -12.52
N VAL A 103 5.24 -14.09 -12.80
CA VAL A 103 4.08 -14.93 -13.16
C VAL A 103 3.56 -14.57 -14.55
N GLY A 104 3.61 -15.53 -15.47
CA GLY A 104 2.99 -15.47 -16.79
C GLY A 104 1.56 -16.03 -16.83
N GLU A 105 0.88 -15.88 -17.96
CA GLU A 105 -0.46 -16.46 -18.16
C GLU A 105 -0.38 -18.00 -18.15
N GLY A 106 -1.11 -18.62 -17.22
CA GLY A 106 -1.16 -20.08 -17.06
C GLY A 106 -0.12 -20.66 -16.10
N ASP A 107 0.78 -19.84 -15.56
CA ASP A 107 1.72 -20.28 -14.52
C ASP A 107 0.97 -20.58 -13.21
N ALA A 108 1.46 -21.58 -12.47
CA ALA A 108 0.97 -21.91 -11.15
C ALA A 108 1.62 -21.00 -10.09
N VAL A 109 0.82 -20.53 -9.13
CA VAL A 109 1.23 -19.71 -7.98
C VAL A 109 0.71 -20.32 -6.69
#